data_AF-A0A853T1T3-F1
#
_entry.id   AF-A0A853T1T3-F1
#
_cell.length_a   1.000
_cell.length_b   1.000
_cell.length_c   1.000
_cell.angle_alpha   90.00
_cell.angle_beta   90.00
_cell.angle_gamma   90.00
#
_symmetry.space_group_name_H-M   'P 1'
#
loop_
_entity.id
_entity.type
_entity.pdbx_description
1 polymer ?
#
loop_
_entity_poly.entity_id
_entity_poly.type
_entity_poly.pdbx_seq_one_letter_code
_entity_poly.pdbx_strand_id
1 'polypeptide(L)'
;MEQLTELEIAFFQLRMGFGPADRCVDWAVERLRLDEEGDDLEVVLLASARGRDEVLPLAEAIIERYRGVQRLSDQFLAGKFIVELRAAYLAGRESVASLDAILTRLYPALRYPDWLVMLSRNCEYATDVPDFEQPFEDEFHYIASLWAQAESLAAFEGEYSRATSDRHDVGCA
;
A
#
# COMPACT_ATOMS: atom_id res chain seq x y z
N MET A 1 16.55 -4.47 0.37
CA MET A 1 15.68 -3.29 0.22
C MET A 1 14.20 -3.68 0.13
N GLU A 2 13.86 -4.72 -0.63
CA GLU A 2 12.48 -5.25 -0.72
C GLU A 2 11.91 -5.63 0.64
N GLN A 3 12.69 -6.32 1.48
CA GLN A 3 12.25 -6.68 2.84
C GLN A 3 11.74 -5.47 3.65
N LEU A 4 12.40 -4.30 3.66
CA LEU A 4 11.90 -3.15 4.43
C LEU A 4 10.59 -2.58 3.86
N THR A 5 10.33 -2.75 2.57
CA THR A 5 9.05 -2.38 1.95
C THR A 5 7.94 -3.32 2.44
N GLU A 6 8.24 -4.60 2.68
CA GLU A 6 7.28 -5.54 3.26
C GLU A 6 6.88 -5.13 4.68
N LEU A 7 7.85 -4.67 5.50
CA LEU A 7 7.55 -4.13 6.83
C LEU A 7 6.71 -2.84 6.74
N GLU A 8 7.06 -1.92 5.83
CA GLU A 8 6.32 -0.68 5.56
C GLU A 8 4.84 -0.99 5.25
N ILE A 9 4.57 -1.96 4.35
CA ILE A 9 3.22 -2.36 3.97
C ILE A 9 2.50 -3.08 5.12
N ALA A 10 3.16 -4.02 5.80
CA ALA A 10 2.57 -4.74 6.93
C ALA A 10 2.20 -3.78 8.08
N PHE A 11 3.07 -2.82 8.39
CA PHE A 11 2.81 -1.75 9.36
C PHE A 11 1.58 -0.93 8.95
N PHE A 12 1.51 -0.51 7.68
CA PHE A 12 0.38 0.25 7.17
C PHE A 12 -0.94 -0.53 7.27
N GLN A 13 -0.95 -1.78 6.82
CA GLN A 13 -2.12 -2.65 6.90
C GLN A 13 -2.58 -2.86 8.33
N LEU A 14 -1.66 -3.14 9.26
CA LEU A 14 -1.99 -3.26 10.67
C LEU A 14 -2.59 -1.94 11.18
N ARG A 15 -1.92 -0.80 10.95
CA ARG A 15 -2.37 0.51 11.41
C ARG A 15 -3.76 0.88 10.90
N MET A 16 -4.05 0.57 9.64
CA MET A 16 -5.34 0.85 8.99
C MET A 16 -6.42 -0.21 9.25
N GLY A 17 -6.07 -1.33 9.90
CA GLY A 17 -7.00 -2.43 10.17
C GLY A 17 -7.38 -3.21 8.91
N PHE A 18 -6.41 -3.39 7.99
CA PHE A 18 -6.51 -4.25 6.82
C PHE A 18 -5.76 -5.58 6.99
N GLY A 19 -4.84 -5.68 7.95
CA GLY A 19 -4.00 -6.87 8.12
C GLY A 19 -3.73 -7.23 9.58
N PRO A 20 -3.33 -8.49 9.85
CA PRO A 20 -2.96 -8.96 11.18
C PRO A 20 -1.59 -8.41 11.61
N ALA A 21 -1.35 -8.41 12.92
CA ALA A 21 -0.07 -8.00 13.49
C ALA A 21 1.08 -8.96 13.14
N ASP A 22 0.75 -10.25 12.96
CA ASP A 22 1.69 -11.34 12.71
C ASP A 22 2.59 -11.08 11.50
N ARG A 23 2.13 -10.32 10.50
CA ARG A 23 2.91 -10.05 9.30
C ARG A 23 4.18 -9.20 9.57
N CYS A 24 4.13 -8.28 10.53
CA CYS A 24 5.31 -7.53 10.98
C CYS A 24 6.23 -8.42 11.83
N VAL A 25 5.66 -9.33 12.62
CA VAL A 25 6.40 -10.28 13.45
C VAL A 25 7.15 -11.28 12.57
N ASP A 26 6.48 -11.86 11.58
CA ASP A 26 7.04 -12.80 10.61
C ASP A 26 8.22 -12.18 9.85
N TRP A 27 8.10 -10.90 9.47
CA TRP A 27 9.20 -10.15 8.88
C TRP A 27 10.42 -10.10 9.80
N ALA A 28 10.22 -9.78 11.08
CA ALA A 28 11.31 -9.71 12.05
C ALA A 28 11.93 -11.08 12.33
N VAL A 29 11.10 -12.12 12.48
CA VAL A 29 11.54 -13.50 12.66
C VAL A 29 12.40 -13.97 11.49
N GLU A 30 11.98 -13.69 10.26
CA GLU A 30 12.75 -14.05 9.07
C GLU A 30 14.09 -13.32 9.01
N ARG A 31 14.11 -12.04 9.38
CA ARG A 31 15.34 -11.25 9.45
C ARG A 31 16.34 -11.81 10.47
N LEU A 32 15.87 -12.22 11.66
CA LEU A 32 16.68 -12.91 12.66
C LEU A 32 17.16 -14.29 12.16
N ARG A 33 16.30 -15.02 11.45
CA ARG A 33 16.65 -16.33 10.87
C ARG A 33 17.80 -16.22 9.87
N LEU A 34 17.91 -15.07 9.19
CA LEU A 34 18.94 -14.76 8.21
C LEU A 34 20.19 -14.07 8.79
N ASP A 35 20.23 -13.79 10.10
CA ASP A 35 21.33 -13.05 10.77
C ASP A 35 21.54 -11.64 10.18
N GLU A 36 20.44 -10.97 9.79
CA GLU A 36 20.42 -9.67 9.10
C GLU A 36 20.00 -8.50 10.01
N GLU A 37 19.79 -8.73 11.30
CA GLU A 37 19.40 -7.71 12.28
C GLU A 37 20.55 -6.81 12.72
N GLY A 38 21.79 -7.31 12.74
CA GLY A 38 22.99 -6.53 13.06
C GLY A 38 22.93 -5.84 14.43
N ASP A 39 22.52 -6.57 15.48
CA ASP A 39 22.30 -6.10 16.86
C ASP A 39 21.13 -5.11 17.07
N ASP A 40 20.20 -5.00 16.11
CA ASP A 40 19.02 -4.15 16.27
C ASP A 40 18.02 -4.75 17.29
N LEU A 41 18.00 -4.17 18.50
CA LEU A 41 17.13 -4.60 19.59
C LEU A 41 15.64 -4.50 19.22
N GLU A 42 15.24 -3.49 18.46
CA GLU A 42 13.85 -3.31 18.04
C GLU A 42 13.40 -4.42 17.10
N VAL A 43 14.28 -4.92 16.22
CA VAL A 43 13.99 -6.11 15.40
C VAL A 43 13.79 -7.34 16.29
N VAL A 44 14.65 -7.54 17.30
CA VAL A 44 14.51 -8.65 18.25
C VAL A 44 13.21 -8.56 19.04
N LEU A 45 12.86 -7.37 19.54
CA LEU A 45 11.62 -7.13 20.27
C LEU A 45 10.40 -7.37 19.37
N LEU A 46 10.44 -6.90 18.12
CA LEU A 46 9.35 -7.07 17.16
C LEU A 46 9.07 -8.55 16.88
N ALA A 47 10.11 -9.39 16.78
CA ALA A 47 9.95 -10.84 16.61
C ALA A 47 9.24 -11.53 17.77
N SER A 48 9.23 -10.91 18.96
CA SER A 48 8.55 -11.42 20.16
C SER A 48 7.22 -10.72 20.47
N ALA A 49 6.91 -9.64 19.77
CA ALA A 49 5.79 -8.76 20.07
C ALA A 49 4.43 -9.47 19.93
N ARG A 50 3.49 -9.08 20.79
CA ARG A 50 2.14 -9.64 20.84
C ARG A 50 1.10 -8.57 20.57
N GLY A 51 0.44 -8.73 19.44
CA GLY A 51 -0.69 -7.89 19.07
C GLY A 51 -0.29 -6.48 18.66
N ARG A 52 -1.31 -5.68 18.36
CA ARG A 52 -1.19 -4.39 17.69
C ARG A 52 -0.37 -3.36 18.48
N ASP A 53 -0.61 -3.27 19.78
CA ASP A 53 -0.08 -2.18 20.62
C ASP A 53 1.42 -2.30 20.85
N GLU A 54 1.97 -3.52 20.79
CA GLU A 54 3.42 -3.75 20.84
C GLU A 54 4.06 -3.64 19.45
N VAL A 55 3.40 -4.18 18.41
CA VAL A 55 3.96 -4.24 17.06
C VAL A 55 4.10 -2.86 16.42
N LEU A 56 3.07 -2.00 16.52
CA LEU A 56 3.08 -0.70 15.86
C LEU A 56 4.27 0.20 16.22
N PRO A 57 4.55 0.49 17.51
CA PRO A 57 5.67 1.36 17.87
C PRO A 57 7.03 0.78 17.49
N LEU A 58 7.19 -0.55 17.53
CA LEU A 58 8.44 -1.21 17.14
C LEU A 58 8.67 -1.13 15.63
N ALA A 59 7.65 -1.47 14.83
CA ALA A 59 7.73 -1.36 13.37
C ALA A 59 7.97 0.08 12.92
N GLU A 60 7.32 1.06 13.55
CA GLU A 60 7.53 2.48 13.28
C GLU A 60 8.99 2.90 13.55
N ALA A 61 9.53 2.56 14.72
CA ALA A 61 10.91 2.88 15.09
C ALA A 61 11.94 2.27 14.13
N ILE A 62 11.72 1.02 13.69
CA ILE A 62 12.59 0.33 12.71
C ILE A 62 12.51 1.07 11.36
N ILE A 63 11.31 1.35 10.84
CA ILE A 63 11.15 2.04 9.57
C ILE A 63 11.81 3.43 9.63
N GLU A 64 11.58 4.19 10.69
CA GLU A 64 12.20 5.51 10.87
C GLU A 64 13.73 5.42 10.88
N ARG A 65 14.30 4.46 11.61
CA ARG A 65 15.76 4.26 11.70
C ARG A 65 16.40 3.92 10.37
N TYR A 66 15.83 2.97 9.63
CA TYR A 66 16.44 2.46 8.40
C TYR A 66 16.08 3.26 7.15
N ARG A 67 14.96 3.99 7.16
CA ARG A 67 14.37 4.60 5.95
C ARG A 67 14.01 6.08 6.12
N GLY A 68 13.96 6.57 7.37
CA GLY A 68 13.61 7.94 7.72
C GLY A 68 12.10 8.19 7.81
N VAL A 69 11.71 9.18 8.61
CA VAL A 69 10.31 9.54 8.91
C VAL A 69 9.45 9.81 7.67
N GLN A 70 10.05 10.28 6.58
CA GLN A 70 9.36 10.53 5.31
C GLN A 70 8.69 9.27 4.73
N ARG A 71 9.17 8.07 5.11
CA ARG A 71 8.63 6.78 4.67
C ARG A 71 7.39 6.36 5.46
N LEU A 72 7.08 7.04 6.55
CA LEU A 72 5.87 6.84 7.36
C LEU A 72 4.66 7.65 6.87
N SER A 73 4.82 8.44 5.79
CA SER A 73 3.69 9.15 5.18
C SER A 73 2.57 8.20 4.77
N ASP A 74 1.35 8.47 5.25
CA ASP A 74 0.16 7.64 4.96
C ASP A 74 -0.07 7.45 3.47
N GLN A 75 0.08 8.51 2.67
CA GLN A 75 -0.11 8.41 1.23
C GLN A 75 0.98 7.58 0.55
N PHE A 76 2.23 7.69 1.00
CA PHE A 76 3.33 6.87 0.46
C PHE A 76 3.11 5.39 0.75
N LEU A 77 2.80 5.07 2.01
CA LEU A 77 2.52 3.69 2.44
C LEU A 77 1.28 3.12 1.74
N ALA A 78 0.22 3.92 1.59
CA ALA A 78 -0.95 3.55 0.80
C ALA A 78 -0.58 3.25 -0.65
N GLY A 79 0.26 4.08 -1.27
CA GLY A 79 0.78 3.83 -2.61
C GLY A 79 1.47 2.48 -2.75
N LYS A 80 2.34 2.12 -1.80
CA LYS A 80 2.97 0.79 -1.78
C LYS A 80 1.97 -0.34 -1.55
N PHE A 81 0.95 -0.12 -0.73
CA PHE A 81 -0.14 -1.08 -0.55
C PHE A 81 -0.97 -1.26 -1.84
N ILE A 82 -1.21 -0.21 -2.63
CA ILE A 82 -1.88 -0.30 -3.93
C ILE A 82 -1.10 -1.20 -4.91
N VAL A 83 0.24 -1.15 -4.89
CA VAL A 83 1.08 -2.06 -5.69
C VAL A 83 0.86 -3.52 -5.28
N GLU A 84 0.82 -3.79 -3.98
CA GLU A 84 0.55 -5.14 -3.46
C GLU A 84 -0.86 -5.62 -3.80
N LEU A 85 -1.87 -4.76 -3.66
CA LEU A 85 -3.25 -5.06 -4.03
C LEU A 85 -3.36 -5.41 -5.51
N ARG A 86 -2.63 -4.70 -6.39
CA ARG A 86 -2.61 -5.03 -7.82
C ARG A 86 -2.01 -6.40 -8.08
N ALA A 87 -0.91 -6.74 -7.41
CA ALA A 87 -0.31 -8.07 -7.52
C ALA A 87 -1.26 -9.16 -7.00
N ALA A 88 -1.99 -8.90 -5.90
CA ALA A 88 -2.98 -9.82 -5.36
C ALA A 88 -4.19 -9.99 -6.29
N TYR A 89 -4.67 -8.91 -6.91
CA TYR A 89 -5.73 -8.91 -7.90
C TYR A 89 -5.37 -9.74 -9.14
N LEU A 90 -4.19 -9.51 -9.72
CA LEU A 90 -3.71 -10.30 -10.86
C LEU A 90 -3.49 -11.79 -10.53
N ALA A 91 -3.21 -12.10 -9.27
CA ALA A 91 -3.11 -13.47 -8.78
C ALA A 91 -4.47 -14.11 -8.43
N GLY A 92 -5.58 -13.39 -8.61
CA GLY A 92 -6.93 -13.84 -8.26
C GLY A 92 -7.21 -13.94 -6.76
N ARG A 93 -6.36 -13.33 -5.91
CA ARG A 93 -6.56 -13.27 -4.45
C ARG A 93 -7.46 -12.12 -4.04
N GLU A 94 -7.47 -11.04 -4.83
CA GLU A 94 -8.41 -9.94 -4.69
C GLU A 94 -9.34 -9.92 -5.90
N SER A 95 -10.55 -9.40 -5.69
CA SER A 95 -11.59 -9.19 -6.70
C SER A 95 -11.92 -7.70 -6.77
N VAL A 96 -12.58 -7.25 -7.84
CA VAL A 96 -13.05 -5.85 -7.93
C VAL A 96 -13.89 -5.45 -6.71
N ALA A 97 -14.77 -6.35 -6.24
CA ALA A 97 -15.60 -6.09 -5.06
C ALA A 97 -14.79 -5.97 -3.74
N SER A 98 -13.74 -6.77 -3.55
CA SER A 98 -12.90 -6.65 -2.36
C SER A 98 -11.99 -5.42 -2.42
N LEU A 99 -11.52 -5.06 -3.62
CA LEU A 99 -10.78 -3.82 -3.85
C LEU A 99 -11.65 -2.59 -3.59
N ASP A 100 -12.88 -2.54 -4.09
CA ASP A 100 -13.81 -1.43 -3.82
C ASP A 100 -14.01 -1.23 -2.30
N ALA A 101 -14.24 -2.30 -1.55
CA ALA A 101 -14.38 -2.23 -0.10
C ALA A 101 -13.13 -1.66 0.60
N ILE A 102 -11.93 -1.95 0.09
CA ILE A 102 -10.67 -1.42 0.60
C ILE A 102 -10.51 0.05 0.20
N LEU A 103 -10.70 0.38 -1.08
CA LEU A 103 -10.54 1.73 -1.62
C LEU A 103 -11.53 2.72 -1.01
N THR A 104 -12.79 2.32 -0.85
CA THR A 104 -13.84 3.10 -0.17
C THR A 104 -13.48 3.46 1.27
N ARG A 105 -12.76 2.58 1.99
CA ARG A 105 -12.23 2.88 3.35
C ARG A 105 -10.97 3.73 3.30
N LEU A 106 -10.08 3.47 2.34
CA LEU A 106 -8.77 4.09 2.23
C LEU A 106 -8.88 5.57 1.81
N TYR A 107 -9.73 5.87 0.83
CA TYR A 107 -9.87 7.19 0.23
C TYR A 107 -10.16 8.32 1.24
N PRO A 108 -11.18 8.24 2.13
CA PRO A 108 -11.40 9.24 3.16
C PRO A 108 -10.32 9.23 4.24
N ALA A 109 -9.74 8.07 4.57
CA ALA A 109 -8.68 7.97 5.58
C ALA A 109 -7.40 8.73 5.15
N LEU A 110 -7.14 8.79 3.84
CA LEU A 110 -6.05 9.56 3.25
C LEU A 110 -6.40 11.03 2.97
N ARG A 111 -7.58 11.49 3.39
CA ARG A 111 -8.10 12.85 3.12
C ARG A 111 -8.29 13.16 1.64
N TYR A 112 -8.81 12.18 0.89
CA TYR A 112 -9.25 12.35 -0.49
C TYR A 112 -8.14 12.79 -1.47
N PRO A 113 -7.01 12.07 -1.56
CA PRO A 113 -5.92 12.49 -2.43
C PRO A 113 -6.33 12.38 -3.91
N ASP A 114 -5.93 13.38 -4.71
CA ASP A 114 -6.33 13.49 -6.12
C ASP A 114 -6.00 12.25 -6.96
N TRP A 115 -4.89 11.58 -6.66
CA TRP A 115 -4.43 10.39 -7.40
C TRP A 115 -5.28 9.14 -7.16
N LEU A 116 -6.10 9.12 -6.11
CA LEU A 116 -6.92 7.95 -5.75
C LEU A 116 -8.37 8.10 -6.22
N VAL A 117 -8.76 9.29 -6.69
CA VAL A 117 -10.13 9.62 -7.09
C VAL A 117 -10.61 8.70 -8.21
N MET A 118 -9.89 8.67 -9.33
CA MET A 118 -10.32 7.94 -10.52
C MET A 118 -10.28 6.43 -10.27
N LEU A 119 -9.22 5.94 -9.62
CA LEU A 119 -9.11 4.54 -9.25
C LEU A 119 -10.28 4.08 -8.37
N SER A 120 -10.63 4.86 -7.34
CA SER A 120 -11.75 4.51 -6.45
C SER A 120 -13.08 4.52 -7.20
N ARG A 121 -13.34 5.58 -7.98
CA ARG A 121 -14.57 5.70 -8.76
C ARG A 121 -14.72 4.57 -9.78
N ASN A 122 -13.67 4.28 -10.54
CA ASN A 122 -13.74 3.25 -11.57
C ASN A 122 -13.88 1.86 -10.95
N CYS A 123 -13.23 1.60 -9.81
CA CYS A 123 -13.38 0.35 -9.08
C CYS A 123 -14.82 0.15 -8.58
N GLU A 124 -15.42 1.19 -7.99
CA GLU A 124 -16.82 1.19 -7.55
C GLU A 124 -17.75 0.80 -8.71
N TYR A 125 -17.68 1.50 -9.84
CA TYR A 125 -18.53 1.21 -11.01
C TYR A 125 -18.21 -0.12 -11.69
N ALA A 126 -16.95 -0.58 -11.68
CA ALA A 126 -16.60 -1.87 -12.28
C ALA A 126 -17.23 -3.06 -11.53
N THR A 127 -17.80 -2.85 -10.34
CA THR A 127 -18.54 -3.90 -9.63
C THR A 127 -19.86 -4.28 -10.31
N ASP A 128 -20.51 -3.34 -11.00
CA ASP A 128 -21.87 -3.51 -11.54
C ASP A 128 -22.09 -2.93 -12.95
N VAL A 129 -21.18 -2.12 -13.47
CA VAL A 129 -21.22 -1.51 -14.81
C VAL A 129 -20.08 -2.04 -15.69
N PRO A 130 -20.34 -2.93 -16.66
CA PRO A 130 -19.31 -3.54 -17.52
C PRO A 130 -18.42 -2.54 -18.27
N ASP A 131 -18.96 -1.38 -18.65
CA ASP A 131 -18.21 -0.34 -19.36
C ASP A 131 -17.03 0.23 -18.54
N PHE A 132 -17.03 0.03 -17.22
CA PHE A 132 -15.95 0.46 -16.33
C PHE A 132 -14.86 -0.60 -16.10
N GLU A 133 -15.01 -1.83 -16.61
CA GLU A 133 -14.01 -2.90 -16.43
C GLU A 133 -12.64 -2.47 -17.00
N GLN A 134 -12.58 -2.09 -18.27
CA GLN A 134 -11.32 -1.65 -18.89
C GLN A 134 -10.78 -0.31 -18.31
N PRO A 135 -11.60 0.74 -18.11
CA PRO A 135 -11.19 1.96 -17.40
C PRO A 135 -10.59 1.71 -16.01
N PHE A 136 -11.14 0.76 -15.25
CA PHE A 136 -10.58 0.35 -13.96
C PHE A 136 -9.22 -0.33 -14.12
N GLU A 137 -9.10 -1.28 -15.06
CA GLU A 137 -7.84 -1.98 -15.33
C GLU A 137 -6.71 -1.01 -15.73
N ASP A 138 -7.01 -0.06 -16.62
CA ASP A 138 -6.05 0.93 -17.11
C ASP A 138 -5.60 1.87 -15.98
N GLU A 139 -6.53 2.37 -15.18
CA GLU A 139 -6.21 3.25 -14.06
C GLU A 139 -5.46 2.53 -12.95
N PHE A 140 -5.86 1.30 -12.61
CA PHE A 140 -5.17 0.51 -11.59
C PHE A 140 -3.75 0.17 -12.03
N HIS A 141 -3.56 -0.18 -13.31
CA HIS A 141 -2.23 -0.36 -13.88
C HIS A 141 -1.40 0.93 -13.83
N TYR A 142 -1.96 2.06 -14.22
CA TYR A 142 -1.27 3.35 -14.22
C TYR A 142 -0.78 3.74 -12.82
N ILE A 143 -1.69 3.83 -11.86
CA ILE A 143 -1.39 4.25 -10.48
C ILE A 143 -0.41 3.28 -9.81
N ALA A 144 -0.62 1.97 -9.93
CA ALA A 144 0.30 0.99 -9.35
C ALA A 144 1.69 1.04 -9.99
N SER A 145 1.80 1.29 -11.29
CA SER A 145 3.09 1.37 -11.98
C SER A 145 3.89 2.60 -11.56
N LEU A 146 3.24 3.74 -11.31
CA LEU A 146 3.87 4.92 -10.76
C LEU A 146 4.34 4.68 -9.31
N TRP A 147 3.47 4.13 -8.47
CA TRP A 147 3.82 3.83 -7.08
C TRP A 147 4.90 2.77 -6.93
N ALA A 148 4.99 1.80 -7.84
CA ALA A 148 6.05 0.81 -7.84
C ALA A 148 7.44 1.46 -7.96
N GLN A 149 7.56 2.51 -8.77
CA GLN A 149 8.81 3.22 -9.03
C GLN A 149 9.08 4.35 -8.03
N ALA A 150 8.04 4.96 -7.47
CA ALA A 150 8.18 6.11 -6.59
C ALA A 150 8.86 5.74 -5.25
N GLU A 151 9.89 6.50 -4.88
CA GLU A 151 10.57 6.34 -3.58
C GLU A 151 10.07 7.32 -2.50
N SER A 152 9.17 8.23 -2.87
CA SER A 152 8.52 9.20 -1.99
C SER A 152 7.20 9.69 -2.60
N LEU A 153 6.36 10.36 -1.79
CA LEU A 153 5.15 11.03 -2.30
C LEU A 153 5.50 12.09 -3.35
N ALA A 154 6.53 12.90 -3.12
CA ALA A 154 6.95 13.94 -4.07
C ALA A 154 7.42 13.36 -5.42
N ALA A 155 8.11 12.21 -5.40
CA ALA A 155 8.50 11.52 -6.63
C ALA A 155 7.28 11.00 -7.41
N PHE A 156 6.27 10.48 -6.70
CA PHE A 156 5.01 10.10 -7.33
C PHE A 156 4.28 11.31 -7.92
N GLU A 157 4.12 12.39 -7.15
CA GLU A 157 3.43 13.61 -7.58
C GLU A 157 4.11 14.29 -8.78
N GLY A 158 5.43 14.13 -8.94
CA GLY A 158 6.16 14.63 -10.09
C GLY A 158 5.86 13.90 -11.41
N GLU A 159 5.49 12.61 -11.34
CA GLU A 159 5.18 11.76 -12.49
C GLU A 159 3.67 11.59 -12.72
N TYR A 160 2.87 11.78 -11.68
CA TYR A 160 1.43 11.67 -11.75
C TYR A 160 0.83 12.77 -12.63
N SER A 161 0.01 12.35 -13.59
CA SER A 161 -0.68 13.21 -14.54
C SER A 161 -2.18 12.98 -14.42
N ARG A 162 -2.89 13.98 -13.87
CA ARG A 162 -4.35 13.97 -13.83
C ARG A 162 -4.96 13.84 -15.22
N ALA A 163 -4.36 14.46 -16.23
CA ALA A 163 -4.83 14.36 -17.62
C ALA A 163 -4.70 12.93 -18.20
N THR A 164 -3.80 12.10 -17.65
CA THR A 164 -3.71 10.68 -18.00
C THR A 164 -4.82 9.90 -17.31
N SER A 165 -5.00 10.12 -16.00
CA SER A 165 -6.07 9.50 -15.21
C SER A 165 -7.47 9.82 -15.77
N ASP A 166 -7.70 11.08 -16.19
CA ASP A 166 -8.95 11.51 -16.83
C ASP A 166 -9.25 10.77 -18.16
N ARG A 167 -8.24 10.22 -18.85
CA ARG A 167 -8.45 9.40 -20.07
C ARG A 167 -8.91 7.99 -19.75
N HIS A 168 -8.74 7.53 -18.52
CA HIS A 168 -9.29 6.27 -18.05
C HIS A 168 -10.72 6.46 -17.53
N ASP A 169 -11.50 7.40 -18.07
CA ASP A 169 -12.93 7.54 -17.80
C ASP A 169 -13.76 7.01 -18.97
N VAL A 170 -14.99 6.57 -18.66
CA VAL A 170 -15.97 6.18 -19.68
C VAL A 170 -16.40 7.41 -20.47
N GLY A 171 -16.11 7.43 -21.77
CA GLY A 171 -16.48 8.51 -22.69
C GLY A 171 -15.33 9.38 -23.21
N CYS A 172 -14.09 9.10 -22.81
CA CYS A 172 -12.89 9.68 -23.42
C CYS A 172 -12.41 8.82 -24.61
N ALA A 173 -13.13 8.90 -25.74
CA ALA A 173 -12.69 8.43 -27.06
C ALA A 173 -12.89 9.53 -28.11
#